data_AF-A0A7Z7HXN9-F1
#
_entry.id   AF-A0A7Z7HXN9-F1
#
_cell.length_a   1.000
_cell.length_b   1.000
_cell.length_c   1.000
_cell.angle_alpha   90.00
_cell.angle_beta   90.00
_cell.angle_gamma   90.00
#
_symmetry.space_group_name_H-M   'P 1'
#
loop_
_entity.id
_entity.type
_entity.pdbx_description
1 polymer ?
#
loop_
_entity_poly.entity_id
_entity_poly.type
_entity_poly.pdbx_seq_one_letter_code
_entity_poly.pdbx_strand_id
1 'polypeptide(L)'
;MESGISSLLSISVDFENSHLFFPTIISWIMAVLFAIVLVAKVAPFLVAVKRGERSLPIVGEPMDGWRFFGTLALIVAYFYLMAVVGNLFPYTGYGFLFVSILFVLLMSLMYMHKWTKKSLIIVVINAVVAPSLVWLILAKLFAITLP
;
A
#
# COMPACT_ATOMS: atom_id res chain seq x y z
N MET A 1 26.03 -6.01 -48.11
CA MET A 1 26.07 -4.92 -47.12
C MET A 1 24.64 -4.58 -46.74
N GLU A 2 24.04 -5.39 -45.87
CA GLU A 2 22.69 -5.16 -45.37
C GLU A 2 22.75 -4.14 -44.23
N SER A 3 22.38 -2.92 -44.61
CA SER A 3 21.81 -1.81 -43.84
C SER A 3 21.81 -1.89 -42.31
N GLY A 4 22.57 -0.97 -41.69
CA GLY A 4 22.59 -0.68 -40.24
C GLY A 4 21.25 -0.27 -39.59
N ILE A 5 20.15 -0.22 -40.35
CA ILE A 5 18.79 -0.04 -39.81
C ILE A 5 18.30 -1.34 -39.14
N SER A 6 18.65 -2.50 -39.71
CA SER A 6 18.31 -3.81 -39.14
C SER A 6 18.99 -4.05 -37.79
N SER A 7 20.17 -3.45 -37.59
CA SER A 7 20.91 -3.50 -36.32
C SER A 7 20.32 -2.58 -35.24
N LEU A 8 19.62 -1.49 -35.61
CA LEU A 8 18.96 -0.59 -34.66
C LEU A 8 17.61 -1.16 -34.17
N LEU A 9 16.97 -2.00 -34.98
CA LEU A 9 15.74 -2.72 -34.63
C LEU A 9 16.01 -4.12 -34.05
N SER A 10 17.27 -4.56 -34.07
CA SER A 10 17.75 -5.78 -33.42
C SER A 10 17.88 -5.54 -31.91
N ILE A 11 16.74 -5.41 -31.22
CA ILE A 11 16.70 -5.40 -29.76
C ILE A 11 16.89 -6.85 -29.30
N SER A 12 18.14 -7.25 -29.08
CA SER A 12 18.48 -8.45 -28.33
C SER A 12 18.26 -8.13 -26.86
N VAL A 13 17.08 -8.45 -26.35
CA VAL A 13 16.81 -8.36 -24.91
C VAL A 13 17.50 -9.54 -24.24
N ASP A 14 18.51 -9.26 -23.44
CA ASP A 14 19.10 -10.23 -22.54
C ASP A 14 18.02 -10.69 -21.54
N PHE A 15 17.54 -11.92 -21.72
CA PHE A 15 16.44 -12.48 -20.93
C PHE A 15 16.76 -12.51 -19.44
N GLU A 16 18.04 -12.58 -19.07
CA GLU A 16 18.50 -12.55 -17.69
C GLU A 16 18.12 -11.23 -17.00
N ASN A 17 18.21 -10.09 -17.70
CA ASN A 17 17.93 -8.76 -17.16
C ASN A 17 16.51 -8.24 -17.47
N SER A 18 15.75 -8.95 -18.30
CA SER A 18 14.42 -8.53 -18.77
C SER A 18 13.42 -8.25 -17.63
N HIS A 19 13.52 -8.98 -16.52
CA HIS A 19 12.65 -8.83 -15.35
C HIS A 19 12.87 -7.51 -14.59
N LEU A 20 14.02 -6.87 -14.75
CA LEU A 20 14.34 -5.56 -14.16
C LEU A 20 13.90 -4.38 -15.03
N PHE A 21 13.60 -4.63 -16.30
CA PHE A 21 13.27 -3.57 -17.26
C PHE A 21 11.99 -2.83 -16.86
N PHE A 22 10.93 -3.57 -16.55
CA PHE A 22 9.66 -2.99 -16.10
C PHE A 22 9.79 -2.24 -14.76
N PRO A 23 10.36 -2.83 -13.67
CA PRO A 23 10.63 -2.11 -12.43
C PRO A 23 11.43 -0.83 -12.61
N THR A 24 12.46 -0.85 -13.47
CA THR A 24 13.34 0.30 -13.69
C THR A 24 12.59 1.45 -14.35
N ILE A 25 11.80 1.18 -15.40
CA ILE A 25 11.00 2.21 -16.08
C ILE A 25 9.98 2.82 -15.12
N ILE A 26 9.23 1.99 -14.40
CA ILE A 26 8.23 2.46 -13.44
C ILE A 26 8.89 3.31 -12.34
N SER A 27 10.06 2.90 -11.85
CA SER A 27 10.80 3.67 -10.84
C SER A 27 11.20 5.06 -11.35
N TRP A 28 11.66 5.16 -12.61
CA TRP A 28 11.97 6.46 -13.22
C TRP A 28 10.73 7.33 -13.42
N ILE A 29 9.62 6.75 -13.89
CA ILE A 29 8.35 7.47 -14.04
C ILE A 29 7.91 8.02 -12.67
N MET A 30 7.94 7.19 -11.63
CA MET A 30 7.61 7.57 -10.26
C MET A 30 8.52 8.69 -9.74
N ALA A 31 9.83 8.61 -9.99
CA ALA A 31 10.80 9.64 -9.58
C ALA A 31 10.53 10.99 -10.27
N VAL A 32 10.22 10.98 -11.57
CA VAL A 32 9.89 12.18 -12.33
C VAL A 32 8.58 12.79 -11.84
N LEU A 33 7.53 11.99 -11.65
CA LEU A 33 6.26 12.46 -11.10
C LEU A 33 6.44 13.06 -9.70
N PHE A 34 7.24 12.41 -8.86
CA PHE A 34 7.57 12.93 -7.53
C PHE A 34 8.28 14.29 -7.61
N ALA A 35 9.27 14.45 -8.51
CA ALA A 35 9.95 15.71 -8.75
C ALA A 35 8.98 16.81 -9.24
N ILE A 36 8.05 16.47 -10.14
CA ILE A 36 7.01 17.39 -10.62
C ILE A 36 6.14 17.86 -9.45
N VAL A 37 5.70 16.94 -8.57
CA VAL A 37 4.90 17.28 -7.39
C VAL A 37 5.67 18.20 -6.43
N LEU A 38 6.97 17.93 -6.21
CA LEU A 38 7.82 18.79 -5.38
C LEU A 38 7.87 20.21 -5.91
N VAL A 39 8.08 20.39 -7.22
CA VAL A 39 8.17 21.72 -7.83
C VAL A 39 6.80 22.40 -7.91
N ALA A 40 5.76 21.67 -8.34
CA ALA A 40 4.45 22.26 -8.62
C ALA A 40 3.63 22.54 -7.35
N LYS A 41 3.84 21.78 -6.26
CA LYS A 41 3.01 21.86 -5.06
C LYS A 41 3.81 22.23 -3.82
N VAL A 42 4.96 21.62 -3.60
CA VAL A 42 5.72 21.78 -2.35
C VAL A 42 6.54 23.07 -2.36
N ALA A 43 7.25 23.39 -3.45
CA ALA A 43 8.02 24.62 -3.57
C ALA A 43 7.18 25.90 -3.36
N PRO A 44 6.05 26.11 -4.06
CA PRO A 44 5.21 27.29 -3.84
C PRO A 44 4.58 27.31 -2.44
N PHE A 45 4.24 26.15 -1.88
CA PHE A 45 3.75 26.04 -0.51
C PHE A 45 4.80 26.49 0.52
N LEU A 46 6.05 26.05 0.39
CA LEU A 46 7.13 26.45 1.29
C LEU A 46 7.48 27.94 1.17
N VAL A 47 7.37 28.52 -0.03
CA VAL A 47 7.55 29.97 -0.22
C VAL A 47 6.41 30.74 0.47
N ALA A 48 5.16 30.30 0.33
CA ALA A 48 4.01 30.91 1.01
C ALA A 48 4.12 30.80 2.55
N VAL A 49 4.64 29.68 3.06
CA VAL A 49 4.94 29.51 4.49
C VAL A 49 6.04 30.46 4.94
N LYS A 50 7.15 30.57 4.19
CA LYS A 50 8.25 31.51 4.51
C LYS A 50 7.80 32.97 4.49
N ARG A 51 6.81 33.32 3.67
CA ARG A 51 6.20 34.67 3.62
C ARG A 51 5.19 34.92 4.74
N GLY A 52 4.85 33.91 5.54
CA GLY A 52 3.87 34.02 6.61
C GLY A 52 2.41 34.00 6.14
N GLU A 53 2.15 33.73 4.86
CA GLU A 53 0.79 33.65 4.29
C GLU A 53 0.07 32.34 4.67
N ARG A 54 0.82 31.31 5.04
CA ARG A 54 0.31 30.01 5.49
C ARG A 54 1.12 29.49 6.67
N SER A 55 0.46 28.94 7.68
CA SER A 55 1.12 28.16 8.72
C SER A 55 1.47 26.76 8.21
N LEU A 56 2.49 26.14 8.79
CA LEU A 56 2.73 24.72 8.60
C LEU A 56 1.57 23.95 9.27
N PRO A 57 0.91 23.00 8.60
CA PRO A 57 -0.16 22.20 9.21
C PRO A 57 0.33 21.41 10.43
N ILE A 58 1.62 21.07 10.46
CA ILE A 58 2.28 20.39 11.58
C ILE A 58 2.35 21.28 12.84
N VAL A 59 2.35 22.61 12.66
CA VAL A 59 2.46 23.61 13.74
C VAL A 59 1.09 24.24 13.94
N GLY A 60 0.13 23.50 14.50
CA GLY A 60 -1.14 24.07 14.94
C GLY A 60 -2.36 23.14 14.88
N GLU A 61 -2.32 22.06 14.11
CA GLU A 61 -3.41 21.08 14.12
C GLU A 61 -3.24 20.07 15.27
N PRO A 62 -4.28 19.82 16.09
CA PRO A 62 -4.22 18.80 17.11
C PRO A 62 -4.07 17.43 16.43
N MET A 63 -2.88 16.83 16.57
CA MET A 63 -2.63 15.48 16.05
C MET A 63 -3.50 14.46 16.79
N ASP A 64 -4.24 13.64 16.05
CA ASP A 64 -4.99 12.50 16.60
C ASP A 64 -4.01 11.37 16.97
N GLY A 65 -3.30 11.55 18.09
CA GLY A 65 -2.25 10.65 18.54
C GLY A 65 -2.76 9.22 18.78
N TRP A 66 -4.01 9.07 19.24
CA TRP A 66 -4.61 7.76 19.43
C TRP A 66 -4.69 6.97 18.13
N ARG A 67 -5.22 7.58 17.07
CA ARG A 67 -5.31 6.90 15.76
C ARG A 67 -3.94 6.71 15.13
N PHE A 68 -3.03 7.67 15.30
CA PHE A 68 -1.67 7.55 14.76
C PHE A 68 -0.91 6.37 15.37
N PHE A 69 -0.76 6.36 16.70
CA PHE A 69 -0.03 5.29 17.39
C PHE A 69 -0.79 3.97 17.36
N GLY A 70 -2.12 3.99 17.40
CA GLY A 70 -2.96 2.81 17.22
C GLY A 70 -2.77 2.17 15.85
N THR A 71 -2.70 2.96 14.77
CA THR A 71 -2.41 2.45 13.43
C THR A 71 -1.03 1.85 13.34
N LEU A 72 -0.02 2.53 13.89
CA LEU A 72 1.36 2.03 13.90
C LEU A 72 1.45 0.68 14.63
N ALA A 73 0.84 0.59 15.82
CA ALA A 73 0.80 -0.64 16.59
C ALA A 73 0.06 -1.77 15.86
N LEU A 74 -1.10 -1.46 15.24
CA LEU A 74 -1.87 -2.43 14.46
C LEU A 74 -1.09 -2.95 13.25
N ILE A 75 -0.33 -2.10 12.55
CA ILE A 75 0.49 -2.50 11.41
C ILE A 75 1.61 -3.44 11.85
N VAL A 76 2.33 -3.09 12.92
CA VAL A 76 3.40 -3.95 13.46
C VAL A 76 2.82 -5.30 13.90
N ALA A 77 1.71 -5.27 14.63
CA ALA A 77 1.02 -6.47 15.08
C ALA A 77 0.52 -7.32 13.90
N TYR A 78 0.00 -6.70 12.85
CA TYR A 78 -0.49 -7.38 11.65
C TYR A 78 0.60 -8.21 10.97
N PHE A 79 1.76 -7.61 10.69
CA PHE A 79 2.86 -8.34 10.05
C PHE A 79 3.44 -9.43 10.94
N TYR A 80 3.59 -9.15 12.23
CA TYR A 80 4.07 -10.15 13.18
C TYR A 80 3.10 -11.35 13.27
N LEU A 81 1.80 -11.09 13.47
CA LEU A 81 0.79 -12.14 13.59
C LEU A 81 0.61 -12.92 12.29
N MET A 82 0.74 -12.28 11.13
CA MET A 82 0.68 -12.96 9.85
C MET A 82 1.78 -14.01 9.73
N ALA A 83 3.01 -13.72 10.16
CA ALA A 83 4.08 -14.70 10.19
C ALA A 83 3.79 -15.84 11.19
N VAL A 84 3.33 -15.50 12.40
CA VAL A 84 3.02 -16.50 13.44
C VAL A 84 1.89 -17.44 12.99
N VAL A 85 0.78 -16.90 12.51
CA VAL A 85 -0.39 -17.70 12.06
C VAL A 85 -0.09 -18.43 10.75
N GLY A 86 0.67 -17.81 9.84
CA GLY A 86 1.13 -18.45 8.61
C GLY A 86 2.00 -19.69 8.89
N ASN A 87 2.88 -19.61 9.88
CA ASN A 87 3.68 -20.76 10.33
C ASN A 87 2.83 -21.87 10.98
N LEU A 88 1.69 -21.54 11.58
CA LEU A 88 0.75 -22.55 12.10
C LEU A 88 -0.05 -23.23 10.98
N PHE A 89 -0.32 -22.53 9.88
CA PHE A 89 -1.08 -23.04 8.73
C PHE A 89 -0.30 -22.88 7.41
N PRO A 90 0.82 -23.60 7.23
CA PRO A 90 1.69 -23.42 6.09
C PRO A 90 0.98 -23.72 4.76
N TYR A 91 1.27 -22.91 3.74
CA TYR A 91 0.77 -23.04 2.35
C TYR A 91 -0.76 -22.94 2.16
N THR A 92 -1.50 -22.45 3.16
CA THR A 92 -2.96 -22.30 3.08
C THR A 92 -3.41 -20.85 2.83
N GLY A 93 -2.54 -19.87 3.10
CA GLY A 93 -2.90 -18.44 3.12
C GLY A 93 -3.84 -18.05 4.27
N TYR A 94 -4.04 -18.93 5.26
CA TYR A 94 -4.87 -18.62 6.42
C TYR A 94 -4.23 -17.61 7.36
N GLY A 95 -2.90 -17.49 7.37
CA GLY A 95 -2.17 -16.41 8.03
C GLY A 95 -2.66 -15.06 7.55
N PHE A 96 -2.65 -14.84 6.24
CA PHE A 96 -3.25 -13.67 5.62
C PHE A 96 -4.74 -13.50 5.98
N LEU A 97 -5.58 -14.54 5.80
CA LEU A 97 -7.03 -14.41 5.95
C LEU A 97 -7.44 -13.97 7.36
N PHE A 98 -7.07 -14.73 8.39
CA PHE A 98 -7.55 -14.48 9.75
C PHE A 98 -6.99 -13.19 10.33
N VAL A 99 -5.71 -12.93 10.08
CA VAL A 99 -5.03 -11.73 10.60
C VAL A 99 -5.54 -10.48 9.88
N SER A 100 -5.84 -10.56 8.57
CA SER A 100 -6.46 -9.45 7.82
C SER A 100 -7.87 -9.14 8.29
N ILE A 101 -8.70 -10.15 8.59
CA ILE A 101 -10.04 -9.93 9.14
C ILE A 101 -9.95 -9.12 10.43
N LEU A 102 -9.08 -9.55 11.35
CA LEU A 102 -8.89 -8.86 12.63
C LEU A 102 -8.32 -7.45 12.44
N PHE A 103 -7.32 -7.29 11.58
CA PHE A 103 -6.71 -6.00 11.30
C PHE A 103 -7.69 -5.01 10.69
N VAL A 104 -8.43 -5.41 9.64
CA VAL A 104 -9.43 -4.54 8.99
C VAL A 104 -10.55 -4.17 9.96
N LEU A 105 -10.98 -5.10 10.82
CA LEU A 105 -11.98 -4.84 11.84
C LEU A 105 -11.50 -3.76 12.83
N LEU A 106 -10.30 -3.96 13.41
CA LEU A 106 -9.74 -3.04 14.41
C LEU A 106 -9.43 -1.67 13.81
N MET A 107 -8.86 -1.63 12.60
CA MET A 107 -8.64 -0.38 11.85
C MET A 107 -9.96 0.35 11.60
N SER A 108 -10.99 -0.36 11.12
CA SER A 108 -12.29 0.23 10.84
C SER A 108 -12.96 0.78 12.09
N LEU A 109 -12.86 0.09 13.23
CA LEU A 109 -13.38 0.55 14.52
C LEU A 109 -12.63 1.79 15.03
N MET A 110 -11.31 1.82 14.90
CA MET A 110 -10.47 2.95 15.33
C MET A 110 -10.75 4.24 14.54
N TYR A 111 -11.04 4.11 13.25
CA TYR A 111 -11.40 5.23 12.37
C TYR A 111 -12.91 5.51 12.32
N MET A 112 -13.73 4.71 13.00
CA MET A 112 -15.17 4.94 13.07
C MET A 112 -15.49 6.14 13.95
N HIS A 113 -16.03 7.20 13.34
CA HIS A 113 -16.39 8.43 14.05
C HIS A 113 -17.75 8.34 14.76
N LYS A 114 -18.70 7.57 14.19
CA LYS A 114 -20.05 7.39 14.74
C LYS A 114 -20.32 5.92 15.00
N TRP A 115 -20.57 5.60 16.28
CA TRP A 115 -20.88 4.25 16.73
C TRP A 115 -22.40 4.04 16.62
N THR A 116 -22.84 3.48 15.50
CA THR A 116 -24.24 3.13 15.26
C THR A 116 -24.33 1.64 14.95
N LYS A 117 -25.49 1.00 15.24
CA LYS A 117 -25.69 -0.42 14.90
C LYS A 117 -25.43 -0.69 13.42
N LYS A 118 -25.89 0.21 12.55
CA LYS A 118 -25.69 0.12 11.10
C LYS A 118 -24.22 0.22 10.71
N SER A 119 -23.47 1.18 11.25
CA SER A 119 -22.04 1.32 10.93
C SER A 119 -21.23 0.13 11.43
N LEU A 120 -21.53 -0.38 12.62
CA LEU A 120 -20.87 -1.56 13.16
C LEU A 120 -21.11 -2.80 12.29
N ILE A 121 -22.34 -3.03 11.84
CA ILE A 121 -22.67 -4.14 10.92
C ILE A 121 -21.89 -4.01 9.62
N ILE A 122 -21.85 -2.81 9.02
CA ILE A 122 -21.09 -2.58 7.77
C ILE A 122 -19.60 -2.87 7.98
N VAL A 123 -19.03 -2.43 9.11
CA VAL A 123 -17.63 -2.67 9.46
C VAL A 123 -17.33 -4.16 9.60
N VAL A 124 -18.17 -4.91 10.30
CA VAL A 124 -18.01 -6.37 10.45
C VAL A 124 -18.12 -7.08 9.11
N ILE A 125 -19.12 -6.74 8.31
CA ILE A 125 -19.30 -7.32 6.97
C ILE A 125 -18.06 -7.03 6.11
N ASN A 126 -17.60 -5.79 6.06
CA ASN A 126 -16.45 -5.40 5.25
C ASN A 126 -15.16 -6.10 5.71
N ALA A 127 -14.94 -6.19 7.02
CA ALA A 127 -13.77 -6.84 7.60
C ALA A 127 -13.71 -8.35 7.28
N VAL A 128 -14.85 -9.00 7.06
CA VAL A 128 -14.90 -10.41 6.66
C VAL A 128 -14.83 -10.56 5.15
N VAL A 129 -15.69 -9.84 4.42
CA VAL A 129 -15.90 -10.02 2.98
C VAL A 129 -14.66 -9.60 2.19
N ALA A 130 -14.06 -8.45 2.47
CA ALA A 130 -12.94 -7.94 1.68
C ALA A 130 -11.71 -8.87 1.76
N PRO A 131 -11.21 -9.27 2.95
CA PRO A 131 -10.11 -10.23 3.03
C PRO A 131 -10.45 -11.60 2.46
N SER A 132 -11.69 -12.08 2.65
CA SER A 132 -12.11 -13.38 2.12
C SER A 132 -12.09 -13.42 0.59
N LEU A 133 -12.56 -12.36 -0.07
CA LEU A 133 -12.51 -12.25 -1.53
C LEU A 133 -11.08 -12.20 -2.03
N VAL A 134 -10.22 -11.40 -1.40
CA VAL A 134 -8.80 -11.30 -1.76
C VAL A 134 -8.11 -12.65 -1.60
N TRP A 135 -8.34 -13.35 -0.49
CA TRP A 135 -7.80 -14.69 -0.26
C TRP A 135 -8.32 -15.69 -1.28
N LEU A 136 -9.61 -15.70 -1.61
CA LEU A 136 -10.18 -16.60 -2.61
C LEU A 136 -9.52 -16.37 -3.98
N ILE A 137 -9.43 -15.11 -4.41
CA ILE A 137 -8.84 -14.76 -5.70
C ILE A 137 -7.36 -15.14 -5.72
N LEU A 138 -6.56 -14.71 -4.74
CA LEU A 138 -5.11 -14.93 -4.78
C LEU A 138 -4.73 -16.39 -4.51
N ALA A 139 -5.31 -17.02 -3.48
CA ALA A 139 -4.94 -18.37 -3.08
C ALA A 139 -5.61 -19.46 -3.93
N LYS A 140 -6.85 -19.26 -4.39
CA LYS A 140 -7.59 -20.29 -5.15
C LYS A 140 -7.61 -20.04 -6.65
N LEU A 141 -7.85 -18.79 -7.09
CA LEU A 141 -7.93 -18.51 -8.52
C LEU A 141 -6.54 -18.40 -9.15
N PHE A 142 -5.60 -17.74 -8.47
CA PHE A 142 -4.24 -17.51 -8.99
C PHE A 142 -3.17 -18.44 -8.42
N ALA A 143 -3.51 -19.29 -7.44
CA ALA A 143 -2.57 -20.19 -6.76
C ALA A 143 -1.29 -19.51 -6.25
N ILE A 144 -1.38 -18.22 -5.91
CA ILE A 144 -0.27 -17.44 -5.35
C ILE A 144 -0.20 -17.77 -3.86
N THR A 145 0.98 -18.22 -3.41
CA THR A 145 1.22 -18.49 -2.00
C THR A 145 1.17 -17.19 -1.21
N LEU A 146 0.08 -16.99 -0.50
CA LEU A 146 -0.01 -15.99 0.55
C LEU A 146 0.60 -16.55 1.85
N PRO A 147 1.29 -15.71 2.64
CA PRO A 147 1.74 -16.09 3.98
C PRO A 147 0.59 -16.50 4.90
#